data_AF-A0A323TZV5-F1
#
_entry.id   AF-A0A323TZV5-F1
#
_cell.length_a   1.000
_cell.length_b   1.000
_cell.length_c   1.000
_cell.angle_alpha   90.00
_cell.angle_beta   90.00
_cell.angle_gamma   90.00
#
_symmetry.space_group_name_H-M   'P 1'
#
loop_
_entity.id
_entity.type
_entity.pdbx_description
1 polymer ?
#
loop_
_entity_poly.entity_id
_entity_poly.type
_entity_poly.pdbx_seq_one_letter_code
_entity_poly.pdbx_strand_id
1 'polypeptide(L)'
;MRKWLWIVLLLSACAPAGPTLTLSPGRAALGEEVEARLQGMSIEGARVFVAGAEAEVTLREGNRLRFRVPSVPGGPQPVRVVAGEREARGSLGVLGNVDRSRALLRLPLGQTPRLPAGFTLLRRDDLQGCGFALAELGYSGETLGKALEELEAQDPSYKADPESLWSLSSWGSEAIGAPLAQSRGHGGNGVRVAVLDTGVDGAVPQLPGYDFVEEDATPQDAFPGGHGTGAAGLVREVAPGAGILPVRVCDGSGVCRASRVVRGVCYVVANRQGPTVLNLSLGGDTPVEALKLALQAALNQGIPVAAAAGNQGNQGSPAHYPAALDLPGLVAVGALEKNLTPAPYSTRGAYVDLAAPGTALECVTPGGGLGTCTGTSFATPLVAGAMAVWLSAQPTLTPAQLQQNLEHHARPLPFAPQEVGKGMVDLSQAP
;
A
#
# COMPACT_ATOMS: atom_id res chain seq x y z
N MET A 1 -27.76 -14.49 78.61
CA MET A 1 -26.33 -14.13 78.79
C MET A 1 -25.64 -14.25 77.44
N ARG A 2 -24.81 -13.24 77.09
CA ARG A 2 -23.87 -13.09 75.95
C ARG A 2 -24.40 -12.98 74.51
N LYS A 3 -24.37 -11.74 74.00
CA LYS A 3 -24.23 -11.33 72.58
C LYS A 3 -22.88 -11.80 72.04
N TRP A 4 -22.77 -12.39 70.85
CA TRP A 4 -21.54 -12.37 70.04
C TRP A 4 -21.86 -12.17 68.56
N LEU A 5 -21.52 -10.97 68.10
CA LEU A 5 -21.39 -10.55 66.70
C LEU A 5 -20.22 -11.34 66.09
N TRP A 6 -20.39 -11.99 64.94
CA TRP A 6 -19.26 -12.47 64.14
C TRP A 6 -19.22 -11.68 62.84
N ILE A 7 -18.25 -10.76 62.78
CA ILE A 7 -17.84 -10.05 61.57
C ILE A 7 -17.08 -11.05 60.70
N VAL A 8 -17.55 -11.29 59.47
CA VAL A 8 -16.81 -12.05 58.46
C VAL A 8 -15.82 -11.08 57.81
N LEU A 9 -14.53 -11.20 58.14
CA LEU A 9 -13.44 -10.54 57.43
C LEU A 9 -13.20 -11.26 56.09
N LEU A 10 -13.34 -10.51 54.98
CA LEU A 10 -12.87 -10.92 53.66
C LEU A 10 -11.34 -10.81 53.61
N LEU A 11 -10.65 -11.96 53.62
CA LEU A 11 -9.24 -12.08 53.28
C LEU A 11 -9.12 -12.35 51.77
N SER A 12 -8.82 -11.31 50.98
CA SER A 12 -8.34 -11.47 49.61
C SER A 12 -6.94 -12.07 49.65
N ALA A 13 -6.82 -13.35 49.28
CA ALA A 13 -5.52 -14.01 49.15
C ALA A 13 -4.77 -13.45 47.91
N CYS A 14 -3.62 -12.81 48.13
CA CYS A 14 -2.65 -12.53 47.07
C CYS A 14 -2.07 -13.85 46.56
N ALA A 15 -2.47 -14.27 45.35
CA ALA A 15 -1.75 -15.30 44.63
C ALA A 15 -0.31 -14.84 44.33
N PRO A 16 0.72 -15.70 44.42
CA PRO A 16 2.07 -15.34 44.03
C PRO A 16 2.09 -14.92 42.56
N ALA A 17 2.78 -13.83 42.24
CA ALA A 17 2.92 -13.36 40.86
C ALA A 17 3.53 -14.48 40.00
N GLY A 18 2.90 -14.76 38.86
CA GLY A 18 3.40 -15.76 37.90
C GLY A 18 4.77 -15.39 37.35
N PRO A 19 5.45 -16.32 36.65
CA PRO A 19 6.74 -16.03 36.01
C PRO A 19 6.67 -14.81 35.09
N THR A 20 7.70 -13.96 35.11
CA THR A 20 7.78 -12.77 34.26
C THR A 20 8.91 -12.89 33.25
N LEU A 21 8.74 -12.22 32.12
CA LEU A 21 9.69 -12.20 31.00
C LEU A 21 9.94 -10.76 30.57
N THR A 22 11.22 -10.38 30.52
CA THR A 22 11.68 -9.13 29.89
C THR A 22 12.56 -9.48 28.70
N LEU A 23 12.39 -8.77 27.58
CA LEU A 23 13.15 -8.96 26.35
C LEU A 23 14.03 -7.74 26.09
N SER A 24 15.29 -7.95 25.72
CA SER A 24 16.19 -6.90 25.23
C SER A 24 17.05 -7.44 24.07
N PRO A 25 17.02 -6.80 22.89
CA PRO A 25 16.16 -5.67 22.57
C PRO A 25 14.67 -6.05 22.52
N GLY A 26 13.81 -5.10 22.88
CA GLY A 26 12.35 -5.25 22.80
C GLY A 26 11.82 -5.32 21.35
N ARG A 27 12.67 -4.99 20.38
CA ARG A 27 12.43 -5.10 18.93
C ARG A 27 13.65 -5.71 18.26
N ALA A 28 13.48 -6.63 17.30
CA ALA A 28 14.60 -7.30 16.64
C ALA A 28 14.22 -7.83 15.23
N ALA A 29 15.16 -7.81 14.30
CA ALA A 29 14.97 -8.37 12.97
C ALA A 29 15.12 -9.90 12.96
N LEU A 30 14.63 -10.55 11.90
CA LEU A 30 14.82 -11.99 11.71
C LEU A 30 16.30 -12.36 11.75
N GLY A 31 16.63 -13.39 12.53
CA GLY A 31 17.99 -13.89 12.74
C GLY A 31 18.83 -13.14 13.78
N GLU A 32 18.39 -11.96 14.25
CA GLU A 32 19.05 -11.24 15.36
C GLU A 32 18.85 -11.98 16.68
N GLU A 33 19.79 -11.83 17.60
CA GLU A 33 19.67 -12.41 18.94
C GLU A 33 18.92 -11.47 19.89
N VAL A 34 18.01 -12.05 20.68
CA VAL A 34 17.27 -11.38 21.75
C VAL A 34 17.57 -12.06 23.08
N GLU A 35 17.90 -11.28 24.10
CA GLU A 35 18.05 -11.74 25.48
C GLU A 35 16.68 -11.73 26.17
N ALA A 36 16.27 -12.89 26.68
CA ALA A 36 15.11 -13.06 27.53
C ALA A 36 15.57 -13.24 28.99
N ARG A 37 15.14 -12.35 29.86
CA ARG A 37 15.35 -12.42 31.31
C ARG A 37 14.10 -12.93 31.99
N LEU A 38 14.25 -14.01 32.75
CA LEU A 38 13.17 -14.69 33.44
C LEU A 38 13.23 -14.41 34.95
N GLN A 39 12.07 -14.30 35.58
CA GLN A 39 11.95 -14.34 37.05
C GLN A 39 10.83 -15.31 37.44
N GLY A 40 11.02 -16.03 38.55
CA GLY A 40 10.03 -16.97 39.05
C GLY A 40 9.93 -18.30 38.28
N MET A 41 10.91 -18.65 37.43
CA MET A 41 11.02 -19.96 36.77
C MET A 41 12.47 -20.34 36.45
N SER A 42 12.75 -21.64 36.26
CA SER A 42 14.06 -22.14 35.82
C SER A 42 14.27 -21.93 34.31
N ILE A 43 15.52 -21.72 33.90
CA ILE A 43 15.92 -21.65 32.49
C ILE A 43 16.42 -23.00 31.95
N GLU A 44 16.64 -23.98 32.83
CA GLU A 44 17.06 -25.32 32.46
C GLU A 44 15.95 -26.04 31.70
N GLY A 45 16.26 -26.56 30.52
CA GLY A 45 15.26 -27.16 29.62
C GLY A 45 14.25 -26.17 29.04
N ALA A 46 14.40 -24.86 29.27
CA ALA A 46 13.47 -23.86 28.77
C ALA A 46 13.52 -23.77 27.24
N ARG A 47 12.34 -23.75 26.61
CA ARG A 47 12.12 -23.57 25.18
C ARG A 47 11.47 -22.22 24.92
N VAL A 48 11.87 -21.55 23.85
CA VAL A 48 11.36 -20.22 23.48
C VAL A 48 10.52 -20.36 22.23
N PHE A 49 9.35 -19.73 22.24
CA PHE A 49 8.47 -19.66 21.09
C PHE A 49 8.16 -18.19 20.78
N VAL A 50 8.30 -17.79 19.52
CA VAL A 50 7.90 -16.49 19.00
C VAL A 50 6.80 -16.72 17.98
N ALA A 51 5.63 -16.13 18.17
CA ALA A 51 4.45 -16.37 17.32
C ALA A 51 4.09 -17.87 17.15
N GLY A 52 4.46 -18.70 18.12
CA GLY A 52 4.27 -20.16 18.08
C GLY A 52 5.40 -20.95 17.39
N ALA A 53 6.33 -20.29 16.69
CA ALA A 53 7.53 -20.92 16.14
C ALA A 53 8.61 -21.07 17.22
N GLU A 54 9.22 -22.24 17.32
CA GLU A 54 10.33 -22.45 18.26
C GLU A 54 11.58 -21.72 17.79
N ALA A 55 12.15 -20.92 18.68
CA ALA A 55 13.38 -20.17 18.43
C ALA A 55 14.61 -20.96 18.87
N GLU A 56 15.70 -20.85 18.10
CA GLU A 56 16.98 -21.42 18.47
C GLU A 56 17.55 -20.67 19.67
N VAL A 57 17.73 -21.37 20.80
CA VAL A 57 18.32 -20.78 22.01
C VAL A 57 19.83 -20.96 21.99
N THR A 58 20.56 -19.86 21.80
CA THR A 58 22.01 -19.79 21.61
C THR A 58 22.80 -19.76 22.93
N LEU A 59 22.18 -19.28 24.02
CA LEU A 59 22.83 -19.15 25.32
C LEU A 59 21.84 -19.37 26.47
N ARG A 60 22.32 -19.97 27.57
CA ARG A 60 21.63 -20.05 28.87
C ARG A 60 22.62 -19.72 29.98
N GLU A 61 22.30 -18.72 30.79
CA GLU A 61 23.16 -18.30 31.91
C GLU A 61 22.34 -17.66 33.03
N GLY A 62 22.35 -18.28 34.22
CA GLY A 62 21.63 -17.77 35.39
C GLY A 62 20.12 -17.72 35.17
N ASN A 63 19.56 -16.52 35.04
CA ASN A 63 18.16 -16.29 34.71
C ASN A 63 17.95 -15.71 33.30
N ARG A 64 19.00 -15.75 32.46
CA ARG A 64 19.03 -15.19 31.12
C ARG A 64 19.13 -16.30 30.09
N LEU A 65 18.43 -16.11 28.99
CA LEU A 65 18.55 -16.94 27.80
C LEU A 65 18.67 -16.04 26.57
N ARG A 66 19.44 -16.44 25.56
CA ARG A 66 19.46 -15.75 24.26
C ARG A 66 18.89 -16.66 23.21
N PHE A 67 18.13 -16.09 22.30
CA PHE A 67 17.55 -16.83 21.19
C PHE A 67 17.61 -16.00 19.90
N ARG A 68 17.74 -16.68 18.76
CA ARG A 68 17.61 -16.02 17.45
C ARG A 68 16.14 -15.87 17.09
N VAL A 69 15.76 -14.69 16.62
CA VAL A 69 14.39 -14.44 16.14
C VAL A 69 14.11 -15.39 14.97
N PRO A 70 13.15 -16.34 15.10
CA PRO A 70 12.82 -17.28 14.04
C PRO A 70 12.09 -16.58 12.90
N SER A 71 11.97 -17.22 11.73
CA SER A 71 11.21 -16.67 10.60
C SER A 71 9.71 -16.57 10.93
N VAL A 72 9.26 -15.36 11.29
CA VAL A 72 7.87 -15.05 11.67
C VAL A 72 7.47 -13.68 11.09
N PRO A 73 6.18 -13.36 10.98
CA PRO A 73 5.74 -12.06 10.48
C PRO A 73 6.27 -10.88 11.32
N GLY A 74 6.49 -9.74 10.68
CA GLY A 74 6.82 -8.49 11.37
C GLY A 74 5.68 -7.99 12.26
N GLY A 75 5.97 -7.06 13.17
CA GLY A 75 5.05 -6.51 14.15
C GLY A 75 5.17 -7.13 15.55
N PRO A 76 4.30 -6.75 16.50
CA PRO A 76 4.30 -7.30 17.86
C PRO A 76 3.95 -8.78 17.84
N GLN A 77 4.91 -9.63 18.18
CA GLN A 77 4.75 -11.07 18.26
C GLN A 77 4.74 -11.55 19.72
N PRO A 78 3.81 -12.45 20.10
CA PRO A 78 3.82 -13.05 21.43
C PRO A 78 5.04 -13.94 21.58
N VAL A 79 5.76 -13.75 22.69
CA VAL A 79 6.88 -14.61 23.09
C VAL A 79 6.47 -15.42 24.30
N ARG A 80 6.71 -16.73 24.23
CA ARG A 80 6.46 -17.68 25.32
C ARG A 80 7.76 -18.39 25.64
N VAL A 81 8.12 -18.41 26.92
CA VAL A 81 9.22 -19.25 27.40
C VAL A 81 8.64 -20.30 28.32
N VAL A 82 8.84 -21.57 28.00
CA VAL A 82 8.22 -22.72 28.66
C VAL A 82 9.29 -23.61 29.25
N ALA A 83 9.20 -23.91 30.55
CA ALA A 83 10.05 -24.88 31.25
C ALA A 83 9.20 -25.74 32.19
N GLY A 84 9.03 -27.02 31.84
CA GLY A 84 8.08 -27.91 32.54
C GLY A 84 6.65 -27.37 32.46
N GLU A 85 5.98 -27.24 33.61
CA GLU A 85 4.62 -26.71 33.73
C GLU A 85 4.57 -25.17 33.85
N ARG A 86 5.72 -24.49 33.87
CA ARG A 86 5.79 -23.03 34.03
C ARG A 86 6.01 -22.34 32.70
N GLU A 87 5.34 -21.21 32.54
CA GLU A 87 5.42 -20.36 31.35
C GLU A 87 5.56 -18.90 31.75
N ALA A 88 6.47 -18.18 31.08
CA ALA A 88 6.53 -16.73 31.09
C ALA A 88 6.15 -16.19 29.70
N ARG A 89 5.46 -15.05 29.68
CA ARG A 89 4.95 -14.42 28.45
C ARG A 89 5.49 -13.01 28.30
N GLY A 90 5.75 -12.63 27.06
CA GLY A 90 6.20 -11.29 26.68
C GLY A 90 5.76 -10.98 25.25
N SER A 91 6.17 -9.82 24.76
CA SER A 91 5.94 -9.40 23.37
C SER A 91 7.24 -8.88 22.79
N LEU A 92 7.59 -9.36 21.60
CA LEU A 92 8.75 -8.91 20.83
C LEU A 92 8.25 -8.17 19.60
N GLY A 93 8.70 -6.95 19.36
CA GLY A 93 8.48 -6.31 18.07
C GLY A 93 9.41 -6.91 17.01
N VAL A 94 8.90 -7.82 16.18
CA VAL A 94 9.69 -8.37 15.08
C VAL A 94 9.77 -7.31 13.98
N LEU A 95 10.97 -6.91 13.58
CA LEU A 95 11.13 -5.95 12.49
C LEU A 95 10.71 -6.61 11.18
N GLY A 96 9.84 -5.93 10.42
CA GLY A 96 9.37 -6.37 9.11
C GLY A 96 10.41 -6.15 8.01
N ASN A 97 9.96 -5.76 6.82
CA ASN A 97 10.87 -5.31 5.77
C ASN A 97 11.37 -3.89 6.08
N VAL A 98 12.64 -3.76 6.46
CA VAL A 98 13.24 -2.51 6.91
C VAL A 98 14.63 -2.36 6.31
N ASP A 99 15.08 -1.13 6.08
CA ASP A 99 16.45 -0.85 5.69
C ASP A 99 17.32 -1.01 6.93
N ARG A 100 18.07 -2.12 6.99
CA ARG A 100 18.92 -2.45 8.13
C ARG A 100 20.07 -1.46 8.33
N SER A 101 20.34 -0.59 7.35
CA SER A 101 21.37 0.43 7.40
C SER A 101 20.85 1.82 7.78
N ARG A 102 19.57 1.95 8.16
CA ARG A 102 18.96 3.24 8.49
C ARG A 102 18.10 3.20 9.74
N ALA A 103 18.06 4.32 10.44
CA ALA A 103 17.15 4.56 11.57
C ALA A 103 16.59 5.98 11.51
N LEU A 104 15.35 6.12 11.96
CA LEU A 104 14.68 7.37 12.19
C LEU A 104 14.69 7.68 13.68
N LEU A 105 15.02 8.91 14.04
CA LEU A 105 15.05 9.35 15.43
C LEU A 105 14.20 10.61 15.59
N ARG A 106 13.08 10.48 16.29
CA ARG A 106 12.26 11.60 16.74
C ARG A 106 12.85 12.17 18.03
N LEU A 107 13.08 13.48 18.06
CA LEU A 107 13.68 14.19 19.18
C LEU A 107 13.03 15.58 19.38
N PRO A 108 13.19 16.26 20.52
CA PRO A 108 12.63 17.60 20.72
C PRO A 108 13.14 18.63 19.71
N LEU A 109 12.31 19.64 19.42
CA LEU A 109 12.67 20.75 18.54
C LEU A 109 13.96 21.43 19.01
N GLY A 110 14.79 21.85 18.05
CA GLY A 110 16.09 22.49 18.29
C GLY A 110 17.19 21.57 18.83
N GLN A 111 16.91 20.32 19.21
CA GLN A 111 17.94 19.38 19.66
C GLN A 111 18.66 18.69 18.50
N THR A 112 19.96 18.45 18.65
CA THR A 112 20.75 17.58 17.76
C THR A 112 21.03 16.27 18.49
N PRO A 113 20.78 15.11 17.87
CA PRO A 113 20.95 13.84 18.56
C PRO A 113 22.42 13.55 18.84
N ARG A 114 22.71 12.98 20.01
CA ARG A 114 23.99 12.35 20.26
C ARG A 114 24.01 11.01 19.54
N LEU A 115 25.02 10.78 18.72
CA LEU A 115 25.13 9.56 17.93
C LEU A 115 26.04 8.54 18.61
N PRO A 116 25.55 7.34 18.93
CA PRO A 116 26.39 6.22 19.35
C PRO A 116 27.33 5.78 18.21
N ALA A 117 28.30 4.93 18.55
CA ALA A 117 29.18 4.34 17.54
C ALA A 117 28.38 3.57 16.48
N GLY A 118 28.78 3.71 15.22
CA GLY A 118 28.08 3.08 14.08
C GLY A 118 26.92 3.89 13.53
N PHE A 119 26.56 5.03 14.12
CA PHE A 119 25.56 5.95 13.57
C PHE A 119 26.18 7.18 12.92
N THR A 120 25.58 7.64 11.81
CA THR A 120 25.91 8.90 11.14
C THR A 120 24.64 9.72 10.94
N LEU A 121 24.71 11.05 11.16
CA LEU A 121 23.57 11.93 10.87
C LEU A 121 23.53 12.17 9.37
N LEU A 122 22.47 11.72 8.70
CA LEU A 122 22.27 11.97 7.27
C LEU A 122 21.52 13.29 7.08
N ARG A 123 20.46 13.49 7.85
CA ARG A 123 19.58 14.65 7.75
C ARG A 123 18.88 14.91 9.09
N ARG A 124 18.53 16.17 9.35
CA ARG A 124 17.68 16.58 10.48
C ARG A 124 16.76 17.71 10.06
N ASP A 125 15.47 17.57 10.32
CA ASP A 125 14.47 18.59 10.07
C ASP A 125 13.75 18.98 11.38
N ASP A 126 13.61 20.28 11.65
CA ASP A 126 12.72 20.79 12.71
C ASP A 126 11.28 20.84 12.18
N LEU A 127 10.47 19.85 12.52
CA LEU A 127 9.06 19.78 12.13
C LEU A 127 8.23 20.60 13.11
N GLN A 128 8.38 21.94 13.05
CA GLN A 128 7.76 22.87 13.99
C GLN A 128 6.24 22.69 14.12
N GLY A 129 5.55 22.40 13.00
CA GLY A 129 4.12 22.12 12.99
C GLY A 129 3.71 20.84 13.73
N CYS A 130 4.65 19.93 13.97
CA CYS A 130 4.44 18.65 14.64
C CYS A 130 4.99 18.62 16.07
N GLY A 131 5.68 19.69 16.51
CA GLY A 131 6.23 19.79 17.88
C GLY A 131 7.48 18.94 18.14
N PHE A 132 8.16 18.43 17.12
CA PHE A 132 9.39 17.65 17.25
C PHE A 132 10.34 17.86 16.07
N ALA A 133 11.61 17.51 16.24
CA ALA A 133 12.54 17.33 15.15
C ALA A 133 12.63 15.84 14.77
N LEU A 134 12.95 15.57 13.51
CA LEU A 134 13.20 14.23 13.00
C LEU A 134 14.63 14.19 12.47
N ALA A 135 15.41 13.21 12.90
CA ALA A 135 16.74 12.93 12.39
C ALA A 135 16.75 11.59 11.64
N GLU A 136 17.24 11.61 10.41
CA GLU A 136 17.55 10.42 9.62
C GLU A 136 19.00 10.03 9.88
N LEU A 137 19.22 8.79 10.29
CA LEU A 137 20.53 8.27 10.65
C LEU A 137 20.93 7.12 9.74
N GLY A 138 22.18 7.11 9.29
CA GLY A 138 22.83 5.94 8.72
C GLY A 138 23.35 5.07 9.86
N TYR A 139 23.30 3.76 9.68
CA TYR A 139 23.76 2.75 10.62
C TYR A 139 24.63 1.71 9.92
N SER A 140 25.78 1.40 10.49
CA SER A 140 26.74 0.43 9.92
C SER A 140 27.05 -0.75 10.84
N GLY A 141 26.24 -0.97 11.89
CA GLY A 141 26.43 -2.09 12.82
C GLY A 141 25.58 -3.31 12.46
N GLU A 142 25.71 -4.37 13.27
CA GLU A 142 25.19 -5.70 12.92
C GLU A 142 23.75 -5.97 13.37
N THR A 143 23.25 -5.24 14.39
CA THR A 143 21.94 -5.54 15.02
C THR A 143 21.10 -4.27 15.15
N LEU A 144 20.15 -4.09 14.23
CA LEU A 144 19.34 -2.88 14.19
C LEU A 144 18.43 -2.76 15.42
N GLY A 145 17.84 -3.88 15.88
CA GLY A 145 16.98 -3.89 17.06
C GLY A 145 17.64 -3.33 18.32
N LYS A 146 18.90 -3.71 18.55
CA LYS A 146 19.72 -3.22 19.65
C LYS A 146 20.11 -1.76 19.44
N ALA A 147 20.46 -1.38 18.21
CA ALA A 147 20.85 -0.02 17.86
C ALA A 147 19.72 0.99 18.12
N LEU A 148 18.45 0.62 17.84
CA LEU A 148 17.28 1.44 18.16
C LEU A 148 17.10 1.62 19.66
N GLU A 149 17.26 0.55 20.45
CA GLU A 149 17.20 0.61 21.92
C GLU A 149 18.34 1.48 22.49
N GLU A 150 19.55 1.37 21.93
CA GLU A 150 20.70 2.20 22.30
C GLU A 150 20.45 3.69 22.01
N LEU A 151 19.78 4.03 20.90
CA LEU A 151 19.39 5.41 20.61
C LEU A 151 18.38 5.94 21.65
N GLU A 152 17.35 5.17 21.98
CA GLU A 152 16.31 5.56 22.95
C GLU A 152 16.82 5.64 24.39
N ALA A 153 17.83 4.84 24.75
CA ALA A 153 18.42 4.86 26.08
C ALA A 153 19.22 6.17 26.37
N GLN A 154 19.60 6.92 25.34
CA GLN A 154 20.37 8.16 25.52
C GLN A 154 19.55 9.32 26.08
N ASP A 155 18.27 9.40 25.73
CA ASP A 155 17.38 10.45 26.21
C ASP A 155 15.93 9.94 26.24
N PRO A 156 15.20 10.07 27.37
CA PRO A 156 13.83 9.57 27.48
C PRO A 156 12.83 10.23 26.51
N SER A 157 13.17 11.40 25.94
CA SER A 157 12.36 12.08 24.92
C SER A 157 12.53 11.50 23.52
N TYR A 158 13.60 10.73 23.29
CA TYR A 158 13.87 10.11 22.00
C TYR A 158 12.91 8.95 21.73
N LYS A 159 12.52 8.84 20.46
CA LYS A 159 11.88 7.63 19.92
C LYS A 159 12.60 7.25 18.64
N ALA A 160 13.15 6.05 18.62
CA ALA A 160 13.89 5.53 17.49
C ALA A 160 13.06 4.47 16.79
N ASP A 161 12.99 4.55 15.47
CA ASP A 161 12.24 3.66 14.61
C ASP A 161 13.14 3.17 13.46
N PRO A 162 12.96 1.93 12.98
CA PRO A 162 13.65 1.48 11.78
C PRO A 162 13.11 2.26 10.56
N GLU A 163 13.95 2.45 9.54
CA GLU A 163 13.45 2.90 8.24
C GLU A 163 12.67 1.76 7.59
N SER A 164 11.35 1.94 7.44
CA SER A 164 10.48 0.88 6.95
C SER A 164 10.49 0.85 5.43
N LEU A 165 10.89 -0.28 4.86
CA LEU A 165 10.84 -0.50 3.42
C LEU A 165 9.48 -1.11 3.08
N TRP A 166 8.48 -0.24 2.92
CA TRP A 166 7.21 -0.67 2.36
C TRP A 166 7.43 -1.09 0.91
N SER A 167 7.41 -2.40 0.67
CA SER A 167 7.20 -2.95 -0.65
C SER A 167 5.72 -3.28 -0.72
N LEU A 168 4.99 -2.63 -1.63
CA LEU A 168 3.72 -3.19 -2.09
C LEU A 168 4.03 -4.59 -2.63
N SER A 169 3.20 -5.58 -2.30
CA SER A 169 3.20 -6.87 -2.97
C SER A 169 2.93 -6.60 -4.45
N SER A 170 4.00 -6.60 -5.23
CA SER A 170 4.15 -5.94 -6.51
C SER A 170 3.67 -6.80 -7.67
N TRP A 171 2.84 -7.82 -7.44
CA TRP A 171 2.51 -8.77 -8.51
C TRP A 171 1.89 -8.05 -9.71
N GLY A 172 1.10 -7.00 -9.49
CA GLY A 172 0.53 -6.17 -10.54
C GLY A 172 1.60 -5.42 -11.34
N SER A 173 2.39 -4.57 -10.66
CA SER A 173 3.45 -3.77 -11.30
C SER A 173 4.58 -4.62 -11.90
N GLU A 174 5.01 -5.68 -11.22
CA GLU A 174 6.01 -6.64 -11.71
C GLU A 174 5.52 -7.39 -12.93
N ALA A 175 4.27 -7.89 -12.92
CA ALA A 175 3.74 -8.65 -14.04
C ALA A 175 3.72 -7.83 -15.33
N ILE A 176 3.50 -6.53 -15.23
CA ILE A 176 3.48 -5.61 -16.38
C ILE A 176 4.84 -4.95 -16.64
N GLY A 177 5.92 -5.37 -15.97
CA GLY A 177 7.27 -4.85 -16.22
C GLY A 177 7.54 -3.41 -15.75
N ALA A 178 6.72 -2.85 -14.86
CA ALA A 178 6.91 -1.47 -14.38
C ALA A 178 8.27 -1.22 -13.68
N PRO A 179 8.85 -2.15 -12.90
CA PRO A 179 10.20 -1.95 -12.36
C PRO A 179 11.28 -1.78 -13.45
N LEU A 180 11.11 -2.46 -14.60
CA LEU A 180 12.03 -2.31 -15.73
C LEU A 180 11.88 -0.93 -16.39
N ALA A 181 10.65 -0.47 -16.60
CA ALA A 181 10.37 0.90 -17.03
C ALA A 181 11.05 1.95 -16.15
N GLN A 182 10.87 1.81 -14.83
CA GLN A 182 11.44 2.70 -13.82
C GLN A 182 12.97 2.68 -13.85
N SER A 183 13.60 1.50 -14.02
CA SER A 183 15.05 1.35 -14.18
C SER A 183 15.61 2.06 -15.42
N ARG A 184 14.80 2.22 -16.47
CA ARG A 184 15.11 3.02 -17.67
C ARG A 184 14.88 4.52 -17.47
N GLY A 185 14.46 4.95 -16.28
CA GLY A 185 14.17 6.34 -15.94
C GLY A 185 12.73 6.77 -16.23
N HIS A 186 11.84 5.84 -16.57
CA HIS A 186 10.44 6.12 -16.89
C HIS A 186 9.54 5.75 -15.72
N GLY A 187 9.31 6.73 -14.84
CA GLY A 187 8.43 6.58 -13.68
C GLY A 187 7.16 7.43 -13.75
N GLY A 188 6.79 8.00 -14.91
CA GLY A 188 5.64 8.89 -15.02
C GLY A 188 5.90 10.35 -14.65
N ASN A 189 7.17 10.76 -14.50
CA ASN A 189 7.56 12.11 -14.10
C ASN A 189 6.92 13.19 -14.99
N GLY A 190 6.33 14.21 -14.39
CA GLY A 190 5.70 15.33 -15.11
C GLY A 190 4.34 15.01 -15.74
N VAL A 191 3.84 13.78 -15.59
CA VAL A 191 2.50 13.39 -16.04
C VAL A 191 1.54 13.38 -14.84
N ARG A 192 0.30 13.79 -15.09
CA ARG A 192 -0.78 13.70 -14.09
C ARG A 192 -1.71 12.53 -14.41
N VAL A 193 -2.19 11.82 -13.40
CA VAL A 193 -3.25 10.82 -13.56
C VAL A 193 -4.45 11.26 -12.74
N ALA A 194 -5.52 11.62 -13.44
CA ALA A 194 -6.77 12.00 -12.80
C ALA A 194 -7.58 10.75 -12.45
N VAL A 195 -7.73 10.50 -11.15
CA VAL A 195 -8.49 9.36 -10.63
C VAL A 195 -9.91 9.83 -10.34
N LEU A 196 -10.84 9.54 -11.26
CA LEU A 196 -12.26 9.88 -11.10
C LEU A 196 -12.96 8.73 -10.39
N ASP A 197 -13.18 8.85 -9.08
CA ASP A 197 -13.59 7.73 -8.24
C ASP A 197 -14.30 8.18 -6.94
N THR A 198 -14.22 7.41 -5.86
CA THR A 198 -14.80 7.68 -4.52
C THR A 198 -14.06 8.74 -3.72
N GLY A 199 -12.99 9.31 -4.29
CA GLY A 199 -12.01 10.16 -3.63
C GLY A 199 -10.68 9.44 -3.44
N VAL A 200 -9.70 10.12 -2.86
CA VAL A 200 -8.39 9.55 -2.54
C VAL A 200 -7.97 10.06 -1.16
N ASP A 201 -7.65 9.13 -0.27
CA ASP A 201 -7.18 9.44 1.07
C ASP A 201 -5.79 10.09 1.06
N GLY A 202 -5.56 11.01 2.00
CA GLY A 202 -4.30 11.75 2.13
C GLY A 202 -3.07 10.88 2.43
N ALA A 203 -3.25 9.60 2.78
CA ALA A 203 -2.15 8.63 2.85
C ALA A 203 -1.48 8.39 1.49
N VAL A 204 -2.17 8.67 0.38
CA VAL A 204 -1.59 8.67 -0.97
C VAL A 204 -1.22 10.11 -1.35
N PRO A 205 0.07 10.43 -1.52
CA PRO A 205 0.52 11.72 -2.06
C PRO A 205 -0.25 12.12 -3.32
N GLN A 206 -0.87 13.29 -3.28
CA GLN A 206 -1.80 13.75 -4.28
C GLN A 206 -1.71 15.26 -4.51
N LEU A 207 -2.09 15.67 -5.72
CA LEU A 207 -2.26 17.06 -6.13
C LEU A 207 -3.60 17.60 -5.58
N PRO A 208 -3.78 18.92 -5.52
CA PRO A 208 -5.09 19.51 -5.25
C PRO A 208 -6.12 19.05 -6.28
N GLY A 209 -7.22 18.49 -5.81
CA GLY A 209 -8.31 17.97 -6.62
C GLY A 209 -9.65 18.63 -6.30
N TYR A 210 -10.74 17.96 -6.66
CA TYR A 210 -12.09 18.49 -6.43
C TYR A 210 -13.12 17.39 -6.14
N ASP A 211 -14.06 17.70 -5.26
CA ASP A 211 -15.16 16.83 -4.85
C ASP A 211 -16.49 17.29 -5.47
N PHE A 212 -17.03 16.48 -6.39
CA PHE A 212 -18.33 16.71 -7.05
C PHE A 212 -19.52 16.05 -6.30
N VAL A 213 -19.26 15.44 -5.14
CA VAL A 213 -20.29 14.91 -4.25
C VAL A 213 -20.69 15.99 -3.24
N GLU A 214 -19.71 16.59 -2.57
CA GLU A 214 -19.92 17.64 -1.55
C GLU A 214 -19.63 19.06 -2.05
N GLU A 215 -19.16 19.22 -3.29
CA GLU A 215 -18.91 20.51 -3.96
C GLU A 215 -17.80 21.35 -3.33
N ASP A 216 -16.70 20.70 -2.91
CA ASP A 216 -15.56 21.36 -2.28
C ASP A 216 -14.20 20.91 -2.85
N ALA A 217 -13.10 21.44 -2.30
CA ALA A 217 -11.73 21.15 -2.73
C ALA A 217 -11.09 19.94 -2.00
N THR A 218 -11.89 19.14 -1.28
CA THR A 218 -11.44 18.04 -0.43
C THR A 218 -12.00 16.71 -0.94
N PRO A 219 -11.40 16.12 -2.00
CA PRO A 219 -11.84 14.85 -2.58
C PRO A 219 -11.40 13.64 -1.72
N GLN A 220 -11.70 13.68 -0.43
CA GLN A 220 -11.39 12.61 0.51
C GLN A 220 -12.18 11.35 0.16
N ASP A 221 -11.51 10.19 0.20
CA ASP A 221 -12.18 8.93 -0.01
C ASP A 221 -13.12 8.61 1.15
N ALA A 222 -14.41 8.51 0.83
CA ALA A 222 -15.48 8.24 1.80
C ALA A 222 -16.08 6.84 1.64
N PHE A 223 -15.58 6.04 0.70
CA PHE A 223 -16.07 4.68 0.49
C PHE A 223 -15.39 3.71 1.46
N PRO A 224 -16.13 2.81 2.14
CA PRO A 224 -15.52 1.81 3.01
C PRO A 224 -14.48 0.95 2.28
N GLY A 225 -13.24 0.94 2.80
CA GLY A 225 -12.10 0.25 2.18
C GLY A 225 -11.35 1.07 1.12
N GLY A 226 -11.90 2.21 0.70
CA GLY A 226 -11.29 3.19 -0.20
C GLY A 226 -10.99 2.70 -1.61
N HIS A 227 -12.02 2.66 -2.45
CA HIS A 227 -11.91 2.19 -3.83
C HIS A 227 -10.98 3.10 -4.65
N GLY A 228 -11.20 4.41 -4.61
CA GLY A 228 -10.35 5.39 -5.29
C GLY A 228 -8.95 5.50 -4.69
N THR A 229 -8.81 5.35 -3.37
CA THR A 229 -7.50 5.28 -2.70
C THR A 229 -6.68 4.09 -3.19
N GLY A 230 -7.30 2.91 -3.30
CA GLY A 230 -6.66 1.72 -3.85
C GLY A 230 -6.26 1.92 -5.32
N ALA A 231 -7.14 2.49 -6.14
CA ALA A 231 -6.85 2.80 -7.53
C ALA A 231 -5.66 3.78 -7.68
N ALA A 232 -5.64 4.85 -6.89
CA ALA A 232 -4.53 5.82 -6.87
C ALA A 232 -3.20 5.18 -6.43
N GLY A 233 -3.25 4.27 -5.45
CA GLY A 233 -2.08 3.48 -5.02
C GLY A 233 -1.49 2.66 -6.16
N LEU A 234 -2.32 1.94 -6.92
CA LEU A 234 -1.90 1.12 -8.05
C LEU A 234 -1.32 1.95 -9.21
N VAL A 235 -1.85 3.15 -9.46
CA VAL A 235 -1.23 4.10 -10.41
C VAL A 235 0.20 4.42 -9.99
N ARG A 236 0.42 4.73 -8.71
CA ARG A 236 1.76 5.09 -8.18
C ARG A 236 2.71 3.90 -8.13
N GLU A 237 2.20 2.68 -7.99
CA GLU A 237 3.02 1.47 -8.06
C GLU A 237 3.67 1.32 -9.44
N VAL A 238 2.93 1.64 -10.51
CA VAL A 238 3.43 1.59 -11.89
C VAL A 238 4.22 2.86 -12.24
N ALA A 239 3.69 4.03 -11.89
CA ALA A 239 4.20 5.35 -12.25
C ALA A 239 4.46 6.21 -11.00
N PRO A 240 5.51 5.92 -10.20
CA PRO A 240 5.72 6.55 -8.89
C PRO A 240 6.00 8.06 -8.96
N GLY A 241 6.45 8.57 -10.11
CA GLY A 241 6.69 9.98 -10.39
C GLY A 241 5.48 10.72 -10.98
N ALA A 242 4.37 10.04 -11.25
CA ALA A 242 3.15 10.69 -11.72
C ALA A 242 2.44 11.43 -10.58
N GLY A 243 1.89 12.60 -10.89
CA GLY A 243 1.06 13.36 -9.96
C GLY A 243 -0.37 12.82 -9.95
N ILE A 244 -0.84 12.31 -8.82
CA ILE A 244 -2.23 11.86 -8.66
C ILE A 244 -3.15 13.09 -8.54
N LEU A 245 -4.10 13.24 -9.45
CA LEU A 245 -5.15 14.27 -9.39
C LEU A 245 -6.47 13.61 -8.94
N PRO A 246 -6.87 13.75 -7.67
CA PRO A 246 -8.10 13.14 -7.17
C PRO A 246 -9.33 13.92 -7.63
N VAL A 247 -10.32 13.22 -8.18
CA VAL A 247 -11.58 13.83 -8.63
C VAL A 247 -12.74 12.97 -8.11
N ARG A 248 -13.34 13.37 -7.00
CA ARG A 248 -14.38 12.56 -6.36
C ARG A 248 -15.71 12.74 -7.09
N VAL A 249 -16.21 11.67 -7.68
CA VAL A 249 -17.48 11.63 -8.45
C VAL A 249 -18.43 10.53 -7.97
N CYS A 250 -17.94 9.64 -7.10
CA CYS A 250 -18.70 8.59 -6.44
C CYS A 250 -18.84 8.90 -4.95
N ASP A 251 -20.02 8.69 -4.38
CA ASP A 251 -20.27 8.94 -2.96
C ASP A 251 -19.81 7.78 -2.06
N GLY A 252 -19.99 7.91 -0.75
CA GLY A 252 -19.56 6.90 0.23
C GLY A 252 -20.28 5.54 0.12
N SER A 253 -21.32 5.43 -0.70
CA SER A 253 -21.97 4.16 -1.05
C SER A 253 -21.44 3.54 -2.35
N GLY A 254 -20.48 4.19 -3.00
CA GLY A 254 -19.91 3.78 -4.29
C GLY A 254 -20.77 4.20 -5.49
N VAL A 255 -21.77 5.08 -5.31
CA VAL A 255 -22.65 5.50 -6.40
C VAL A 255 -22.02 6.63 -7.19
N CYS A 256 -21.63 6.33 -8.43
CA CYS A 256 -21.08 7.26 -9.39
C CYS A 256 -22.18 7.79 -10.32
N ARG A 257 -22.72 8.99 -10.05
CA ARG A 257 -23.73 9.59 -10.93
C ARG A 257 -23.09 10.07 -12.22
N ALA A 258 -23.66 9.71 -13.37
CA ALA A 258 -23.13 10.12 -14.68
C ALA A 258 -22.93 11.65 -14.81
N SER A 259 -23.81 12.46 -14.21
CA SER A 259 -23.65 13.92 -14.18
C SER A 259 -22.40 14.39 -13.43
N ARG A 260 -22.03 13.72 -12.33
CA ARG A 260 -20.78 14.00 -11.60
C ARG A 260 -19.56 13.56 -12.41
N VAL A 261 -19.63 12.39 -13.04
CA VAL A 261 -18.55 11.89 -13.90
C VAL A 261 -18.30 12.85 -15.07
N VAL A 262 -19.35 13.32 -15.75
CA VAL A 262 -19.25 14.35 -16.81
C VAL A 262 -18.56 15.61 -16.29
N ARG A 263 -19.00 16.14 -15.14
CA ARG A 263 -18.39 17.33 -14.52
C ARG A 263 -16.93 17.11 -14.14
N GLY A 264 -16.60 15.94 -13.61
CA GLY A 264 -15.23 15.54 -13.30
C GLY A 264 -14.33 15.52 -14.53
N VAL A 265 -14.79 14.92 -15.63
CA VAL A 265 -14.04 14.92 -16.91
C VAL A 265 -13.82 16.35 -17.39
N CYS A 266 -14.87 17.18 -17.42
CA CYS A 266 -14.78 18.58 -17.84
C CYS A 266 -13.84 19.40 -16.92
N TYR A 267 -13.83 19.12 -15.62
CA TYR A 267 -12.90 19.73 -14.67
C TYR A 267 -11.44 19.42 -14.99
N VAL A 268 -11.12 18.15 -15.28
CA VAL A 268 -9.75 17.77 -15.67
C VAL A 268 -9.35 18.44 -16.97
N VAL A 269 -10.25 18.47 -17.97
CA VAL A 269 -10.02 19.16 -19.24
C VAL A 269 -9.70 20.65 -19.02
N ALA A 270 -10.49 21.33 -18.17
CA ALA A 270 -10.34 22.76 -17.92
C ALA A 270 -9.11 23.12 -17.05
N ASN A 271 -8.70 22.23 -16.15
CA ASN A 271 -7.64 22.49 -15.16
C ASN A 271 -6.34 21.73 -15.43
N ARG A 272 -6.21 21.13 -16.62
CA ARG A 272 -5.03 20.38 -17.04
C ARG A 272 -3.76 21.24 -16.94
N GLN A 273 -2.69 20.65 -16.43
CA GLN A 273 -1.35 21.22 -16.53
C GLN A 273 -0.38 20.10 -16.90
N GLY A 274 0.24 20.20 -18.08
CA GLY A 274 1.10 19.15 -18.64
C GLY A 274 0.34 17.93 -19.16
N PRO A 275 1.03 16.84 -19.55
CA PRO A 275 0.41 15.58 -19.93
C PRO A 275 -0.51 15.04 -18.82
N THR A 276 -1.67 14.51 -19.18
CA THR A 276 -2.66 14.00 -18.22
C THR A 276 -3.37 12.77 -18.75
N VAL A 277 -3.64 11.79 -17.89
CA VAL A 277 -4.41 10.56 -18.17
C VAL A 277 -5.68 10.57 -17.32
N LEU A 278 -6.81 10.10 -17.84
CA LEU A 278 -8.01 9.81 -17.04
C LEU A 278 -8.05 8.33 -16.65
N ASN A 279 -8.22 8.05 -15.35
CA ASN A 279 -8.55 6.72 -14.84
C ASN A 279 -10.03 6.68 -14.44
N LEU A 280 -10.82 5.86 -15.12
CA LEU A 280 -12.25 5.65 -14.87
C LEU A 280 -12.49 4.21 -14.41
N SER A 281 -12.24 3.94 -13.13
CA SER A 281 -12.48 2.64 -12.50
C SER A 281 -13.96 2.44 -12.14
N LEU A 282 -14.85 2.87 -13.03
CA LEU A 282 -16.30 2.95 -12.83
C LEU A 282 -17.04 2.65 -14.13
N GLY A 283 -18.34 2.38 -14.02
CA GLY A 283 -19.21 2.27 -15.18
C GLY A 283 -20.61 1.75 -14.86
N GLY A 284 -21.40 1.58 -15.91
CA GLY A 284 -22.77 1.08 -15.85
C GLY A 284 -23.22 0.40 -17.14
N ASP A 285 -24.45 -0.08 -17.16
CA ASP A 285 -25.06 -0.79 -18.29
C ASP A 285 -25.65 0.13 -19.38
N THR A 286 -25.74 1.43 -19.09
CA THR A 286 -26.45 2.40 -19.94
C THR A 286 -25.47 3.44 -20.50
N PRO A 287 -25.41 3.63 -21.83
CA PRO A 287 -24.60 4.68 -22.42
C PRO A 287 -25.18 6.06 -22.11
N VAL A 288 -24.31 7.02 -21.82
CA VAL A 288 -24.69 8.42 -21.55
C VAL A 288 -24.04 9.32 -22.58
N GLU A 289 -24.84 9.91 -23.47
CA GLU A 289 -24.34 10.74 -24.57
C GLU A 289 -23.50 11.93 -24.08
N ALA A 290 -23.93 12.59 -22.99
CA ALA A 290 -23.17 13.67 -22.39
C ALA A 290 -21.76 13.23 -21.92
N LEU A 291 -21.63 12.00 -21.41
CA LEU A 291 -20.34 11.44 -21.01
C LEU A 291 -19.49 11.11 -22.22
N LYS A 292 -20.08 10.53 -23.28
CA LYS A 292 -19.39 10.29 -24.55
C LYS A 292 -18.80 11.58 -25.13
N LEU A 293 -19.58 12.67 -25.17
CA LEU A 293 -19.12 13.97 -25.66
C LEU A 293 -18.01 14.57 -24.78
N ALA A 294 -18.11 14.44 -23.45
CA ALA A 294 -17.06 14.89 -22.53
C ALA A 294 -15.74 14.13 -22.74
N LEU A 295 -15.80 12.81 -22.91
CA LEU A 295 -14.63 11.98 -23.16
C LEU A 295 -14.02 12.26 -24.54
N GLN A 296 -14.85 12.43 -25.57
CA GLN A 296 -14.38 12.86 -26.90
C GLN A 296 -13.66 14.21 -26.83
N ALA A 297 -14.16 15.16 -26.04
CA ALA A 297 -13.49 16.45 -25.83
C ALA A 297 -12.14 16.29 -25.11
N ALA A 298 -12.04 15.42 -24.11
CA ALA A 298 -10.78 15.11 -23.44
C ALA A 298 -9.75 14.49 -24.41
N LEU A 299 -10.17 13.51 -25.21
CA LEU A 299 -9.34 12.86 -26.21
C LEU A 299 -8.86 13.84 -27.28
N ASN A 300 -9.74 14.72 -27.77
CA ASN A 300 -9.37 15.76 -28.75
C ASN A 300 -8.35 16.76 -28.20
N GLN A 301 -8.32 16.98 -26.89
CA GLN A 301 -7.28 17.79 -26.24
C GLN A 301 -6.01 17.01 -25.93
N GLY A 302 -5.94 15.71 -26.24
CA GLY A 302 -4.77 14.88 -26.02
C GLY A 302 -4.71 14.24 -24.62
N ILE A 303 -5.86 14.03 -23.97
CA ILE A 303 -5.96 13.36 -22.67
C ILE A 303 -6.47 11.93 -22.92
N PRO A 304 -5.61 10.90 -22.90
CA PRO A 304 -6.03 9.51 -23.00
C PRO A 304 -6.82 9.04 -21.78
N VAL A 305 -7.59 7.98 -21.97
CA VAL A 305 -8.52 7.44 -20.96
C VAL A 305 -8.30 5.95 -20.79
N ALA A 306 -8.15 5.48 -19.55
CA ALA A 306 -8.30 4.08 -19.19
C ALA A 306 -9.66 3.88 -18.49
N ALA A 307 -10.45 2.91 -18.93
CA ALA A 307 -11.77 2.62 -18.37
C ALA A 307 -11.95 1.13 -18.04
N ALA A 308 -12.62 0.82 -16.94
CA ALA A 308 -12.86 -0.56 -16.52
C ALA A 308 -13.86 -1.26 -17.47
N ALA A 309 -13.51 -2.45 -17.99
CA ALA A 309 -14.38 -3.20 -18.88
C ALA A 309 -15.63 -3.77 -18.19
N GLY A 310 -15.67 -3.81 -16.86
CA GLY A 310 -16.80 -4.29 -16.06
C GLY A 310 -16.56 -5.66 -15.42
N ASN A 311 -17.43 -5.99 -14.46
CA ASN A 311 -17.30 -7.18 -13.60
C ASN A 311 -18.48 -8.16 -13.78
N GLN A 312 -19.10 -8.15 -14.96
CA GLN A 312 -20.30 -8.91 -15.29
C GLN A 312 -20.00 -10.12 -16.21
N GLY A 313 -18.76 -10.61 -16.19
CA GLY A 313 -18.30 -11.78 -16.98
C GLY A 313 -19.16 -13.02 -16.77
N ASN A 314 -19.47 -13.33 -15.51
CA ASN A 314 -20.35 -14.44 -15.10
C ASN A 314 -21.85 -14.16 -15.31
N GLN A 315 -22.21 -12.95 -15.75
CA GLN A 315 -23.59 -12.50 -15.96
C GLN A 315 -23.90 -12.28 -17.45
N GLY A 316 -23.19 -13.00 -18.34
CA GLY A 316 -23.37 -12.91 -19.79
C GLY A 316 -22.65 -11.73 -20.46
N SER A 317 -21.81 -11.00 -19.71
CA SER A 317 -20.97 -9.92 -20.23
C SER A 317 -21.72 -8.82 -20.99
N PRO A 318 -22.73 -8.16 -20.38
CA PRO A 318 -23.35 -6.97 -20.97
C PRO A 318 -22.29 -5.88 -21.21
N ALA A 319 -22.50 -5.04 -22.23
CA ALA A 319 -21.64 -3.89 -22.48
C ALA A 319 -21.59 -2.97 -21.25
N HIS A 320 -20.39 -2.50 -20.91
CA HIS A 320 -20.17 -1.63 -19.76
C HIS A 320 -19.64 -0.27 -20.22
N TYR A 321 -20.34 0.80 -19.86
CA TYR A 321 -20.01 2.16 -20.29
C TYR A 321 -19.37 2.93 -19.13
N PRO A 322 -18.32 3.74 -19.39
CA PRO A 322 -17.90 4.22 -20.71
C PRO A 322 -16.93 3.33 -21.49
N ALA A 323 -16.44 2.21 -20.93
CA ALA A 323 -15.44 1.35 -21.60
C ALA A 323 -15.89 0.84 -22.99
N ALA A 324 -17.17 0.57 -23.18
CA ALA A 324 -17.74 0.13 -24.46
C ALA A 324 -18.00 1.27 -25.46
N LEU A 325 -17.60 2.51 -25.18
CA LEU A 325 -17.64 3.60 -26.15
C LEU A 325 -16.47 3.46 -27.13
N ASP A 326 -16.78 3.35 -28.42
CA ASP A 326 -15.78 3.34 -29.49
C ASP A 326 -15.21 4.75 -29.70
N LEU A 327 -14.12 5.05 -28.97
CA LEU A 327 -13.44 6.34 -28.98
C LEU A 327 -11.91 6.10 -29.00
N PRO A 328 -11.21 6.40 -30.12
CA PRO A 328 -9.75 6.21 -30.19
C PRO A 328 -9.00 6.96 -29.09
N GLY A 329 -8.19 6.24 -28.31
CA GLY A 329 -7.48 6.73 -27.13
C GLY A 329 -8.22 6.52 -25.80
N LEU A 330 -9.43 5.97 -25.82
CA LEU A 330 -10.07 5.32 -24.67
C LEU A 330 -9.74 3.84 -24.72
N VAL A 331 -9.03 3.36 -23.70
CA VAL A 331 -8.61 1.97 -23.57
C VAL A 331 -9.50 1.27 -22.54
N ALA A 332 -10.27 0.29 -22.99
CA ALA A 332 -11.06 -0.59 -22.13
C ALA A 332 -10.19 -1.70 -21.56
N VAL A 333 -10.21 -1.83 -20.22
CA VAL A 333 -9.28 -2.70 -19.49
C VAL A 333 -10.01 -3.88 -18.86
N GLY A 334 -9.68 -5.09 -19.33
CA GLY A 334 -10.07 -6.36 -18.72
C GLY A 334 -9.16 -6.76 -17.55
N ALA A 335 -9.60 -7.73 -16.75
CA ALA A 335 -8.88 -8.20 -15.57
C ALA A 335 -8.31 -9.61 -15.73
N LEU A 336 -7.10 -9.82 -15.24
CA LEU A 336 -6.43 -11.11 -15.15
C LEU A 336 -6.32 -11.60 -13.71
N GLU A 337 -6.25 -12.92 -13.56
CA GLU A 337 -5.77 -13.58 -12.36
C GLU A 337 -4.23 -13.63 -12.33
N LYS A 338 -3.67 -13.98 -11.16
CA LYS A 338 -2.21 -14.10 -10.97
C LYS A 338 -1.54 -15.14 -11.88
N ASN A 339 -2.30 -16.13 -12.35
CA ASN A 339 -1.84 -17.12 -13.34
C ASN A 339 -1.94 -16.63 -14.80
N LEU A 340 -2.25 -15.35 -15.01
CA LEU A 340 -2.45 -14.68 -16.31
C LEU A 340 -3.63 -15.23 -17.13
N THR A 341 -4.60 -15.87 -16.49
CA THR A 341 -5.87 -16.23 -17.11
C THR A 341 -6.88 -15.08 -16.97
N PRO A 342 -7.85 -14.92 -17.90
CA PRO A 342 -8.91 -13.93 -17.76
C PRO A 342 -9.71 -14.22 -16.50
N ALA A 343 -9.89 -13.21 -15.65
CA ALA A 343 -10.67 -13.37 -14.43
C ALA A 343 -12.13 -13.71 -14.78
N PRO A 344 -12.77 -14.69 -14.13
CA PRO A 344 -14.14 -15.10 -14.48
C PRO A 344 -15.17 -13.96 -14.43
N TYR A 345 -14.96 -12.99 -13.53
CA TYR A 345 -15.82 -11.83 -13.42
C TYR A 345 -15.56 -10.77 -14.51
N SER A 346 -14.41 -10.78 -15.18
CA SER A 346 -14.09 -9.77 -16.20
C SER A 346 -15.10 -9.84 -17.33
N THR A 347 -15.78 -8.72 -17.60
CA THR A 347 -16.70 -8.64 -18.74
C THR A 347 -15.93 -8.88 -20.03
N ARG A 348 -16.51 -9.68 -20.92
CA ARG A 348 -15.98 -10.00 -22.25
C ARG A 348 -16.68 -9.16 -23.32
N GLY A 349 -15.94 -8.62 -24.29
CA GLY A 349 -16.55 -7.86 -25.36
C GLY A 349 -15.55 -7.47 -26.44
N ALA A 350 -16.04 -7.20 -27.65
CA ALA A 350 -15.20 -6.72 -28.76
C ALA A 350 -14.57 -5.35 -28.48
N TYR A 351 -15.06 -4.64 -27.47
CA TYR A 351 -14.54 -3.34 -27.02
C TYR A 351 -13.36 -3.47 -26.05
N VAL A 352 -12.99 -4.67 -25.60
CA VAL A 352 -11.82 -4.84 -24.70
C VAL A 352 -10.54 -4.66 -25.52
N ASP A 353 -9.73 -3.67 -25.16
CA ASP A 353 -8.48 -3.34 -25.87
C ASP A 353 -7.27 -4.05 -25.26
N LEU A 354 -7.19 -4.07 -23.93
CA LEU A 354 -6.08 -4.65 -23.16
C LEU A 354 -6.58 -5.32 -21.88
N ALA A 355 -5.76 -6.20 -21.35
CA ALA A 355 -5.92 -6.76 -20.02
C ALA A 355 -4.79 -6.33 -19.08
N ALA A 356 -5.06 -6.33 -17.79
CA ALA A 356 -4.04 -6.15 -16.76
C ALA A 356 -4.37 -7.02 -15.53
N PRO A 357 -3.37 -7.29 -14.68
CA PRO A 357 -3.58 -7.80 -13.32
C PRO A 357 -4.78 -7.14 -12.64
N GLY A 358 -5.75 -7.92 -12.14
CA GLY A 358 -6.95 -7.36 -11.51
C GLY A 358 -7.51 -8.16 -10.34
N THR A 359 -6.92 -9.30 -10.01
CA THR A 359 -7.44 -10.23 -8.98
C THR A 359 -6.49 -10.34 -7.79
N ALA A 360 -6.99 -10.09 -6.58
CA ALA A 360 -6.21 -10.19 -5.34
C ALA A 360 -4.91 -9.35 -5.40
N LEU A 361 -5.03 -8.12 -5.91
CA LEU A 361 -4.00 -7.10 -5.82
C LEU A 361 -3.90 -6.61 -4.36
N GLU A 362 -2.72 -6.20 -3.95
CA GLU A 362 -2.56 -5.48 -2.70
C GLU A 362 -2.80 -3.99 -2.96
N CYS A 363 -3.76 -3.39 -2.25
CA CYS A 363 -4.12 -1.99 -2.40
C CYS A 363 -3.92 -1.24 -1.09
N VAL A 364 -3.46 0.01 -1.20
CA VAL A 364 -3.52 0.96 -0.09
C VAL A 364 -4.99 1.26 0.23
N THR A 365 -5.30 1.31 1.52
CA THR A 365 -6.61 1.64 2.06
C THR A 365 -6.53 2.98 2.82
N PRO A 366 -7.66 3.67 3.04
CA PRO A 366 -7.68 4.93 3.79
C PRO A 366 -7.01 4.80 5.16
N GLY A 367 -6.21 5.79 5.54
CA GLY A 367 -5.37 5.74 6.74
C GLY A 367 -4.03 5.00 6.56
N GLY A 368 -3.69 4.59 5.34
CA GLY A 368 -2.38 4.04 4.99
C GLY A 368 -2.21 2.54 5.26
N GLY A 369 -3.31 1.82 5.55
CA GLY A 369 -3.29 0.37 5.67
C GLY A 369 -3.19 -0.33 4.31
N LEU A 370 -3.02 -1.65 4.32
CA LEU A 370 -3.04 -2.49 3.13
C LEU A 370 -4.25 -3.44 3.18
N GLY A 371 -4.84 -3.68 2.02
CA GLY A 371 -5.94 -4.60 1.83
C GLY A 371 -5.87 -5.32 0.49
N THR A 372 -6.79 -6.24 0.27
CA THR A 372 -6.88 -6.97 -0.99
C THR A 372 -7.99 -6.38 -1.88
N CYS A 373 -7.65 -6.07 -3.12
CA CYS A 373 -8.56 -5.49 -4.11
C CYS A 373 -8.68 -6.40 -5.34
N THR A 374 -9.91 -6.54 -5.84
CA THR A 374 -10.27 -7.42 -6.97
C THR A 374 -11.30 -6.73 -7.84
N GLY A 375 -11.07 -6.68 -9.15
CA GLY A 375 -11.99 -6.09 -10.12
C GLY A 375 -11.27 -5.51 -11.34
N THR A 376 -11.99 -5.34 -12.45
CA THR A 376 -11.49 -4.54 -13.60
C THR A 376 -11.16 -3.12 -13.19
N SER A 377 -11.89 -2.57 -12.21
CA SER A 377 -11.57 -1.30 -11.53
C SER A 377 -10.15 -1.20 -10.99
N PHE A 378 -9.50 -2.30 -10.63
CA PHE A 378 -8.11 -2.33 -10.14
C PHE A 378 -7.10 -2.76 -11.22
N ALA A 379 -7.57 -3.31 -12.34
CA ALA A 379 -6.74 -3.48 -13.54
C ALA A 379 -6.55 -2.15 -14.30
N THR A 380 -7.60 -1.32 -14.37
CA THR A 380 -7.58 0.00 -15.00
C THR A 380 -6.46 0.93 -14.52
N PRO A 381 -6.20 1.12 -13.21
CA PRO A 381 -5.14 2.01 -12.73
C PRO A 381 -3.73 1.55 -13.11
N LEU A 382 -3.51 0.25 -13.31
CA LEU A 382 -2.22 -0.24 -13.81
C LEU A 382 -1.98 0.20 -15.25
N VAL A 383 -3.01 0.15 -16.09
CA VAL A 383 -2.96 0.67 -17.47
C VAL A 383 -2.87 2.19 -17.48
N ALA A 384 -3.55 2.91 -16.58
CA ALA A 384 -3.41 4.35 -16.45
C ALA A 384 -1.98 4.77 -16.02
N GLY A 385 -1.36 3.99 -15.12
CA GLY A 385 0.05 4.12 -14.78
C GLY A 385 0.98 3.87 -15.97
N ALA A 386 0.74 2.80 -16.74
CA ALA A 386 1.46 2.52 -17.98
C ALA A 386 1.34 3.67 -19.00
N MET A 387 0.15 4.23 -19.19
CA MET A 387 -0.07 5.42 -20.01
C MET A 387 0.77 6.61 -19.53
N ALA A 388 0.86 6.82 -18.21
CA ALA A 388 1.69 7.89 -17.65
C ALA A 388 3.19 7.64 -17.85
N VAL A 389 3.65 6.40 -17.72
CA VAL A 389 5.03 6.00 -18.04
C VAL A 389 5.37 6.31 -19.51
N TRP A 390 4.52 5.88 -20.45
CA TRP A 390 4.66 6.19 -21.87
C TRP A 390 4.66 7.69 -22.16
N LEU A 391 3.74 8.46 -21.58
CA LEU A 391 3.68 9.92 -21.77
C LEU A 391 4.87 10.65 -21.12
N SER A 392 5.46 10.11 -20.06
CA SER A 392 6.67 10.69 -19.48
C SER A 392 7.89 10.49 -20.39
N ALA A 393 7.93 9.37 -21.12
CA ALA A 393 8.97 9.09 -22.12
C ALA A 393 8.73 9.87 -23.42
N GLN A 394 7.47 10.01 -23.84
CA GLN A 394 7.06 10.62 -25.10
C GLN A 394 5.85 11.55 -24.91
N PRO A 395 6.05 12.80 -24.43
CA PRO A 395 4.95 13.70 -24.06
C PRO A 395 4.05 14.17 -25.21
N THR A 396 4.47 13.96 -26.46
CA THR A 396 3.76 14.42 -27.67
C THR A 396 2.85 13.35 -28.28
N LEU A 397 2.77 12.15 -27.70
CA LEU A 397 1.87 11.11 -28.19
C LEU A 397 0.42 11.58 -28.14
N THR A 398 -0.31 11.43 -29.24
CA THR A 398 -1.76 11.56 -29.21
C THR A 398 -2.38 10.37 -28.46
N PRO A 399 -3.61 10.49 -27.93
CA PRO A 399 -4.27 9.38 -27.26
C PRO A 399 -4.36 8.11 -28.12
N ALA A 400 -4.65 8.26 -29.41
CA ALA A 400 -4.71 7.13 -30.33
C ALA A 400 -3.33 6.49 -30.57
N GLN A 401 -2.26 7.29 -30.69
CA GLN A 401 -0.91 6.76 -30.80
C GLN A 401 -0.46 6.05 -29.51
N LEU A 402 -0.84 6.59 -28.35
CA LEU A 402 -0.57 5.96 -27.06
C LEU A 402 -1.26 4.61 -26.93
N GLN A 403 -2.55 4.53 -27.27
CA GLN A 403 -3.30 3.27 -27.32
C GLN A 403 -2.59 2.27 -28.25
N GLN A 404 -2.24 2.67 -29.47
CA GLN A 404 -1.54 1.79 -30.43
C GLN A 404 -0.20 1.30 -29.89
N ASN A 405 0.56 2.16 -29.21
CA ASN A 405 1.83 1.78 -28.59
C ASN A 405 1.65 0.75 -27.47
N LEU A 406 0.66 0.93 -26.60
CA LEU A 406 0.35 -0.03 -25.55
C LEU A 406 -0.10 -1.37 -26.14
N GLU A 407 -0.97 -1.34 -27.16
CA GLU A 407 -1.44 -2.53 -27.88
C GLU A 407 -0.33 -3.28 -28.61
N HIS A 408 0.59 -2.54 -29.25
CA HIS A 408 1.70 -3.13 -29.99
C HIS A 408 2.71 -3.84 -29.08
N HIS A 409 2.93 -3.30 -27.88
CA HIS A 409 3.87 -3.85 -26.91
C HIS A 409 3.21 -4.77 -25.88
N ALA A 410 1.89 -4.98 -25.95
CA ALA A 410 1.20 -5.88 -25.05
C ALA A 410 1.77 -7.30 -25.16
N ARG A 411 1.90 -7.97 -24.01
CA ARG A 411 2.25 -9.39 -23.95
C ARG A 411 1.06 -10.22 -24.47
N PRO A 412 1.21 -10.95 -25.58
CA PRO A 412 0.13 -11.76 -26.11
C PRO A 412 -0.25 -12.87 -25.13
N LEU A 413 -1.55 -13.15 -25.01
CA LEU A 413 -2.08 -14.24 -24.21
C LEU A 413 -2.88 -15.20 -25.11
N PRO A 414 -2.91 -16.52 -24.81
CA PRO A 414 -3.59 -17.51 -25.63
C PRO A 414 -5.11 -17.56 -25.37
N PHE A 415 -5.76 -16.40 -25.31
CA PHE A 415 -7.20 -16.26 -25.07
C PHE A 415 -7.86 -15.45 -26.18
N ALA A 416 -9.19 -15.49 -26.25
CA ALA A 416 -9.92 -14.78 -27.28
C ALA A 416 -9.78 -13.25 -27.10
N PRO A 417 -9.70 -12.46 -28.19
CA PRO A 417 -9.61 -11.00 -28.09
C PRO A 417 -10.74 -10.36 -27.27
N GLN A 418 -11.92 -10.97 -27.23
CA GLN A 418 -13.02 -10.48 -26.42
C GLN A 418 -12.76 -10.60 -24.90
N GLU A 419 -11.81 -11.43 -24.48
CA GLU A 419 -11.47 -11.66 -23.08
C GLU A 419 -10.27 -10.81 -22.63
N VAL A 420 -9.32 -10.54 -23.54
CA VAL A 420 -8.03 -9.92 -23.19
C VAL A 420 -7.55 -8.83 -24.16
N GLY A 421 -8.34 -8.49 -25.17
CA GLY A 421 -7.96 -7.55 -26.21
C GLY A 421 -6.70 -8.00 -26.96
N LYS A 422 -5.67 -7.15 -26.99
CA LYS A 422 -4.35 -7.45 -27.56
C LYS A 422 -3.44 -8.25 -26.63
N GLY A 423 -3.87 -8.50 -25.40
CA GLY A 423 -3.10 -9.20 -24.37
C GLY A 423 -2.92 -8.36 -23.12
N MET A 424 -1.94 -8.75 -22.30
CA MET A 424 -1.63 -8.03 -21.07
C MET A 424 -0.77 -6.80 -21.38
N VAL A 425 -1.07 -5.65 -20.77
CA VAL A 425 -0.16 -4.49 -20.81
C VAL A 425 1.25 -4.89 -20.33
N ASP A 426 2.28 -4.45 -21.03
CA ASP A 426 3.68 -4.84 -20.77
C ASP A 426 4.64 -3.67 -21.05
N LEU A 427 5.37 -3.27 -20.02
CA LEU A 427 6.37 -2.21 -20.00
C LEU A 427 7.79 -2.79 -19.96
N SER A 428 7.98 -4.10 -20.08
CA SER A 428 9.31 -4.71 -19.98
C SER A 428 10.24 -4.30 -21.13
N GLN A 429 9.71 -4.01 -22.32
CA GLN A 429 10.52 -3.74 -23.52
C GLN A 429 10.57 -2.28 -23.97
N ALA A 430 9.46 -1.56 -23.84
CA ALA A 430 9.31 -0.16 -24.23
C ALA A 430 8.36 0.53 -23.24
N PRO A 431 8.55 1.84 -23.06
CA PRO A 431 8.60 2.55 -21.78
C PRO A 431 7.92 1.82 -20.64
#